data_AF-A0A9C9QXD0-F1
#
_entry.id   AF-A0A9C9QXD0-F1
#
_cell.length_a   1.000
_cell.length_b   1.000
_cell.length_c   1.000
_cell.angle_alpha   90.00
_cell.angle_beta   90.00
_cell.angle_gamma   90.00
#
_symmetry.space_group_name_H-M   'P 1'
#
loop_
_entity.id
_entity.type
_entity.pdbx_description
1 polymer ?
#
loop_
_entity_poly.entity_id
_entity_poly.type
_entity_poly.pdbx_seq_one_letter_code
_entity_poly.pdbx_strand_id
1 'polypeptide(L)' 'MEIPKVDTSRTAKLCYACSQENPIGLKLKPVHDGEKVTAEFTAGKFHQGWDNMVHGGILYTLLDEVTAYAML' A
#
# COMPACT_ATOMS: atom_id res chain seq x y z
N MET A 1 -6.15 -24.80 10.68
CA MET A 1 -5.35 -23.76 10.02
C MET A 1 -4.98 -22.76 11.12
N GLU A 2 -3.71 -22.71 11.54
CA GLU A 2 -3.28 -21.70 12.53
C GLU A 2 -3.03 -20.37 11.81
N ILE A 3 -3.55 -19.28 12.38
CA ILE A 3 -3.28 -17.93 11.89
C ILE A 3 -1.86 -17.58 12.34
N PRO A 4 -0.93 -17.22 11.44
CA PRO A 4 0.41 -16.81 11.82
C PRO A 4 0.36 -15.61 12.77
N LYS A 5 1.13 -15.67 13.86
CA LYS A 5 1.32 -14.50 14.74
C LYS A 5 2.25 -13.53 14.04
N VAL A 6 1.74 -12.34 13.70
CA VAL A 6 2.52 -11.25 13.13
C VAL A 6 3.35 -10.61 14.24
N ASP A 7 4.66 -10.45 14.01
CA ASP A 7 5.53 -9.68 14.89
C ASP A 7 5.07 -8.22 14.90
N THR A 8 4.70 -7.71 16.08
CA THR A 8 4.22 -6.34 16.28
C THR A 8 5.36 -5.34 16.56
N SER A 9 6.61 -5.77 16.49
CA SER A 9 7.75 -4.84 16.54
C SER A 9 7.58 -3.81 15.40
N ARG A 10 7.49 -2.53 15.78
CA ARG A 10 7.08 -1.45 14.85
C ARG A 10 8.21 -1.11 13.88
N THR A 11 8.32 -1.86 12.78
CA THR A 11 9.18 -1.49 11.66
C THR A 11 8.38 -1.50 10.36
N ALA A 12 8.49 -0.42 9.58
CA ALA A 12 7.81 -0.31 8.29
C ALA A 12 8.59 -1.00 7.15
N LYS A 13 9.68 -1.72 7.46
CA LYS A 13 10.54 -2.38 6.45
C LYS A 13 9.78 -3.35 5.56
N LEU A 14 8.75 -3.99 6.05
CA LEU A 14 7.90 -4.88 5.25
C LEU A 14 6.47 -4.34 5.09
N CYS A 15 6.25 -3.03 5.26
CA CYS A 15 4.95 -2.43 4.97
C CYS A 15 4.50 -2.83 3.56
N TYR A 16 3.27 -3.33 3.44
CA TYR A 16 2.75 -3.79 2.17
C TYR A 16 2.52 -2.63 1.19
N ALA A 17 2.12 -1.45 1.67
CA ALA A 17 1.81 -0.32 0.82
C ALA A 17 3.07 0.47 0.40
N CYS A 18 3.80 1.08 1.34
CA CYS A 18 4.88 2.03 1.01
C CYS A 18 6.30 1.46 0.99
N SER A 19 6.56 0.30 1.61
CA SER A 19 7.94 -0.16 1.77
C SER A 19 8.59 -0.51 0.44
N GLN A 20 9.77 0.08 0.22
CA GLN A 20 10.63 -0.24 -0.92
C GLN A 20 11.35 -1.60 -0.76
N GLU A 21 11.35 -2.19 0.43
CA GLU A 21 12.00 -3.49 0.71
C GLU A 21 11.04 -4.70 0.62
N ASN A 22 9.73 -4.53 0.80
CA ASN A 22 8.77 -5.65 0.76
C ASN A 22 8.68 -6.28 -0.66
N PRO A 23 9.16 -7.50 -0.94
CA PRO A 23 9.25 -8.04 -2.31
C PRO A 23 7.90 -8.17 -3.03
N ILE A 24 6.78 -8.18 -2.30
CA ILE A 24 5.43 -8.29 -2.85
C ILE A 24 4.57 -7.05 -2.58
N GLY A 25 5.13 -5.99 -1.99
CA GLY A 25 4.41 -4.77 -1.66
C GLY A 25 4.08 -3.90 -2.90
N LEU A 26 3.17 -2.95 -2.72
CA LEU A 26 2.70 -2.01 -3.74
C LEU A 26 3.73 -0.92 -4.07
N LYS A 27 4.74 -0.74 -3.22
CA LYS A 27 5.88 0.18 -3.42
C LYS A 27 5.47 1.64 -3.58
N LEU A 28 4.36 2.02 -2.97
CA LEU A 28 3.82 3.37 -3.07
C LEU A 28 4.83 4.39 -2.55
N LYS A 29 4.91 5.55 -3.23
CA LYS A 29 5.78 6.66 -2.87
C LYS A 29 4.94 7.93 -2.72
N PRO A 30 4.28 8.13 -1.58
CA PRO A 30 3.56 9.38 -1.31
C PRO A 30 4.52 10.57 -1.31
N VAL A 31 4.10 11.65 -1.96
CA VAL A 31 4.80 12.93 -2.01
C VAL A 31 3.87 13.99 -1.45
N HIS A 32 4.35 14.72 -0.45
CA HIS A 32 3.68 15.88 0.11
C HIS A 32 4.23 17.15 -0.56
N ASP A 33 3.38 17.96 -1.18
CA ASP A 33 3.80 19.20 -1.86
C ASP A 33 3.62 20.48 -1.01
N GLY A 34 3.01 20.33 0.17
CA GLY A 34 2.72 21.41 1.11
C GLY A 34 1.23 21.64 1.31
N GLU A 35 0.40 21.21 0.35
CA GLU A 35 -1.07 21.33 0.41
C GLU A 35 -1.76 19.97 0.32
N LYS A 36 -1.18 19.03 -0.44
CA LYS A 36 -1.73 17.69 -0.66
C LYS A 36 -0.65 16.62 -0.60
N VAL A 37 -1.12 15.40 -0.36
CA VAL A 37 -0.35 14.18 -0.58
C VAL A 37 -0.84 13.50 -1.85
N THR A 38 0.09 13.15 -2.72
CA THR A 38 -0.19 12.42 -3.95
C THR A 38 0.72 11.20 -4.06
N ALA A 39 0.21 10.12 -4.66
CA ALA A 39 0.99 8.96 -5.01
C ALA A 39 0.52 8.39 -6.36
N GLU A 40 1.43 7.78 -7.10
CA GLU A 40 1.13 7.10 -8.35
C GLU A 40 1.32 5.59 -8.19
N PHE A 41 0.41 4.82 -8.79
CA PHE A 41 0.47 3.36 -8.79
C PHE A 41 -0.08 2.80 -10.10
N THR A 42 0.68 1.90 -10.72
CA THR A 42 0.26 1.17 -11.92
C THR A 42 -0.04 -0.28 -11.55
N ALA A 43 -1.30 -0.67 -11.64
CA ALA A 43 -1.71 -2.02 -11.29
C ALA A 43 -1.22 -3.05 -12.32
N GLY A 44 -0.42 -4.01 -11.86
CA GLY A 44 -0.14 -5.25 -12.60
C GLY A 44 -1.27 -6.29 -12.55
N LYS A 45 -1.13 -7.34 -13.38
CA LYS A 45 -2.11 -8.43 -13.53
C LYS A 45 -2.49 -9.16 -12.23
N PHE A 46 -1.63 -9.15 -11.21
CA PHE A 46 -1.88 -9.82 -9.94
C PHE A 46 -2.58 -8.94 -8.91
N HIS A 47 -2.92 -7.70 -9.25
CA HIS A 47 -3.73 -6.80 -8.42
C HIS A 47 -5.20 -6.79 -8.82
N GLN A 48 -5.62 -7.74 -9.68
CA GLN A 48 -6.98 -7.77 -10.21
C GLN A 48 -7.99 -8.28 -9.19
N GLY A 49 -9.20 -7.73 -9.22
CA GLY A 49 -10.37 -8.32 -8.56
C GLY A 49 -11.20 -9.07 -9.58
N TRP A 50 -12.00 -8.32 -10.34
CA TRP A 50 -12.58 -8.82 -11.59
C TRP A 50 -11.58 -8.68 -12.75
N ASP A 51 -11.84 -9.40 -13.84
CA ASP A 51 -10.99 -9.37 -15.03
C ASP A 51 -10.77 -7.94 -15.53
N ASN A 52 -9.50 -7.60 -15.71
CA ASN A 52 -8.94 -6.32 -16.12
C ASN A 52 -9.30 -5.12 -15.21
N MET A 53 -9.72 -5.37 -13.97
CA MET A 53 -10.06 -4.34 -12.98
C MET A 53 -9.24 -4.50 -11.71
N VAL A 54 -8.74 -3.39 -11.14
CA VAL A 54 -8.03 -3.40 -9.86
C VAL A 54 -8.95 -3.89 -8.75
N HIS A 55 -8.47 -4.81 -7.90
CA HIS A 55 -9.22 -5.31 -6.76
C HIS A 55 -9.53 -4.14 -5.80
N GLY A 56 -10.79 -4.03 -5.37
CA GLY A 56 -11.22 -2.94 -4.48
C GLY A 56 -10.39 -2.84 -3.20
N GLY A 57 -10.01 -3.97 -2.60
CA GLY A 57 -9.09 -4.00 -1.46
C GLY A 57 -7.71 -3.37 -1.72
N ILE A 58 -7.13 -3.55 -2.92
CA ILE A 58 -5.86 -2.90 -3.28
C ILE A 58 -6.08 -1.40 -3.41
N LEU A 59 -7.17 -0.98 -4.06
CA LEU A 59 -7.52 0.43 -4.16
C LEU A 59 -7.67 1.08 -2.77
N TYR A 60 -8.36 0.43 -1.85
CA TYR A 60 -8.49 0.91 -0.47
C TYR A 60 -7.15 0.93 0.28
N THR A 61 -6.26 -0.03 0.06
CA THR A 61 -4.90 0.03 0.62
C THR A 61 -4.11 1.24 0.11
N LEU A 62 -4.23 1.61 -1.16
CA LEU A 62 -3.60 2.81 -1.70
C LEU A 62 -4.15 4.09 -1.03
N LEU A 63 -5.48 4.15 -0.85
CA LEU A 63 -6.16 5.27 -0.20
C LEU A 63 -5.79 5.39 1.29
N ASP A 64 -5.73 4.25 2.00
CA ASP A 64 -5.31 4.18 3.39
C ASP A 64 -3.91 4.78 3.57
N GLU A 65 -2.95 4.36 2.73
CA GLU A 65 -1.58 4.85 2.79
C GLU A 65 -1.49 6.36 2.51
N VAL A 66 -2.14 6.85 1.45
CA VAL A 66 -2.14 8.29 1.13
C VAL A 66 -2.79 9.11 2.25
N THR A 67 -3.88 8.60 2.84
CA THR A 67 -4.56 9.27 3.96
C THR A 67 -3.68 9.33 5.19
N ALA A 68 -3.00 8.25 5.53
CA ALA A 68 -2.05 8.21 6.64
C ALA A 68 -0.96 9.28 6.49
N TYR A 69 -0.39 9.43 5.29
CA TYR A 69 0.61 10.47 5.00
C TYR A 69 0.02 11.89 4.99
N ALA A 70 -1.24 12.08 4.61
CA ALA A 70 -1.89 13.40 4.63
C ALA A 70 -2.21 13.88 6.06
N MET A 71 -2.17 12.99 7.04
CA MET A 71 -2.37 13.31 8.46
C MET A 71 -1.07 13.58 9.22
N LEU A 72 0.09 13.38 8.60
CA LEU A 72 1.42 13.65 9.16
C LEU A 72 1.85 15.09 8.86
#